data_AF-A0A1I5ELH2-F1
#
_entry.id   AF-A0A1I5ELH2-F1
#
_cell.length_a   1.000
_cell.length_b   1.000
_cell.length_c   1.000
_cell.angle_alpha   90.00
_cell.angle_beta   90.00
_cell.angle_gamma   90.00
#
_symmetry.space_group_name_H-M   'P 1'
#
loop_
_entity.id
_entity.type
_entity.pdbx_description
1 polymer ?
#
loop_
_entity_poly.entity_id
_entity_poly.type
_entity_poly.pdbx_seq_one_letter_code
_entity_poly.pdbx_strand_id
1 'polypeptide(L)'
;MYSQGTISTVSGSAIVHGTGTRFKDNINGVAPAQLILIQSANGNLLHMIQAVNSDTELVLADTAKTTLNNVKYQIQTTVPDSVSDGVRHMVAIYSYTLNFLQNMDEWMTQFGTAEVTLPNGRTVSLKSINALTRDIDILFQSALMRSKNGADIPNK
;
A
#
# COMPACT_ATOMS: atom_id res chain seq x y z
N MET A 1 -8.97 -4.85 -11.18
CA MET A 1 -10.40 -5.10 -11.50
C MET A 1 -11.21 -4.97 -10.22
N TYR A 2 -12.35 -4.29 -10.25
CA TYR A 2 -13.24 -4.07 -9.11
C TYR A 2 -14.62 -4.71 -9.35
N SER A 3 -15.17 -5.40 -8.35
CA SER A 3 -16.41 -6.19 -8.47
C SER A 3 -17.15 -6.41 -7.13
N GLN A 4 -16.93 -5.53 -6.14
CA GLN A 4 -17.54 -5.67 -4.81
C GLN A 4 -19.04 -5.38 -4.85
N GLY A 5 -19.85 -6.18 -4.16
CA GLY A 5 -21.30 -5.97 -4.04
C GLY A 5 -22.09 -6.47 -5.26
N THR A 6 -23.23 -5.82 -5.51
CA THR A 6 -24.11 -6.03 -6.67
C THR A 6 -24.64 -4.71 -7.17
N ILE A 7 -25.16 -4.68 -8.40
CA ILE A 7 -25.77 -3.48 -8.98
C ILE A 7 -27.15 -3.77 -9.55
N SER A 8 -27.94 -2.71 -9.69
CA SER A 8 -29.25 -2.71 -10.34
C SER A 8 -29.31 -1.56 -11.36
N THR A 9 -30.01 -1.82 -12.46
CA THR A 9 -30.25 -0.86 -13.54
C THR A 9 -31.74 -0.76 -13.81
N VAL A 10 -32.18 0.38 -14.33
CA VAL A 10 -33.55 0.57 -14.81
C VAL A 10 -33.50 0.85 -16.30
N SER A 11 -34.32 0.14 -17.09
CA SER A 11 -34.39 0.35 -18.54
C SER A 11 -34.71 1.81 -18.86
N GLY A 12 -33.93 2.41 -19.75
CA GLY A 12 -34.04 3.82 -20.14
C GLY A 12 -33.36 4.81 -19.18
N SER A 13 -32.77 4.34 -18.08
CA SER A 13 -31.98 5.16 -17.16
C SER A 13 -30.48 4.92 -17.35
N ALA A 14 -29.69 5.97 -17.18
CA ALA A 14 -28.23 5.89 -17.10
C ALA A 14 -27.73 5.64 -15.65
N ILE A 15 -28.61 5.72 -14.66
CA ILE A 15 -28.25 5.57 -13.25
C ILE A 15 -28.12 4.09 -12.90
N VAL A 16 -27.01 3.75 -12.24
CA VAL A 16 -26.76 2.42 -11.67
C VAL A 16 -26.76 2.54 -10.16
N HIS A 17 -27.56 1.70 -9.52
CA HIS A 17 -27.64 1.61 -8.06
C HIS A 17 -26.84 0.41 -7.56
N GLY A 18 -25.89 0.65 -6.67
CA GLY A 18 -25.07 -0.36 -6.03
C GLY A 18 -25.58 -0.75 -4.64
N THR A 19 -25.47 -2.04 -4.33
CA THR A 19 -25.72 -2.59 -2.98
C THR A 19 -24.42 -3.22 -2.48
N GLY A 20 -23.90 -2.72 -1.35
CA GLY A 20 -22.61 -3.17 -0.80
C GLY A 20 -21.40 -2.80 -1.65
N THR A 21 -21.57 -1.86 -2.58
CA THR A 21 -20.52 -1.27 -3.41
C THR A 21 -19.81 -0.13 -2.67
N ARG A 22 -18.61 0.21 -3.12
CA ARG A 22 -17.79 1.33 -2.66
C ARG A 22 -17.16 2.05 -3.85
N PHE A 23 -18.00 2.55 -4.78
CA PHE A 23 -17.51 3.14 -6.02
C PHE A 23 -16.66 4.40 -5.81
N LYS A 24 -16.92 5.19 -4.78
CA LYS A 24 -16.23 6.48 -4.57
C LYS A 24 -15.01 6.36 -3.67
N ASP A 25 -14.79 5.18 -3.09
CA ASP A 25 -13.56 4.89 -2.36
C ASP A 25 -12.36 4.92 -3.31
N ASN A 26 -11.46 5.88 -3.08
CA ASN A 26 -10.27 6.10 -3.88
C ASN A 26 -9.38 4.84 -4.00
N ILE A 27 -9.40 3.94 -3.01
CA ILE A 27 -8.61 2.71 -3.04
C ILE A 27 -9.08 1.78 -4.16
N ASN A 28 -10.38 1.81 -4.52
CA ASN A 28 -10.95 0.95 -5.54
C ASN A 28 -10.66 1.43 -6.96
N GLY A 29 -10.37 2.73 -7.13
CA GLY A 29 -9.95 3.32 -8.40
C GLY A 29 -11.03 3.30 -9.49
N VAL A 30 -12.31 3.35 -9.11
CA VAL A 30 -13.43 3.50 -10.05
C VAL A 30 -13.53 4.97 -10.45
N ALA A 31 -13.56 5.23 -11.76
CA ALA A 31 -13.50 6.58 -12.31
C ALA A 31 -14.29 6.71 -13.63
N PRO A 32 -14.64 7.92 -14.05
CA PRO A 32 -15.15 8.19 -15.39
C PRO A 32 -14.26 7.61 -16.50
N ALA A 33 -14.86 7.35 -17.66
CA ALA A 33 -14.27 6.75 -18.85
C ALA A 33 -13.82 5.28 -18.72
N GLN A 34 -14.04 4.63 -17.57
CA GLN A 34 -13.79 3.20 -17.42
C GLN A 34 -14.94 2.37 -17.98
N LEU A 35 -14.60 1.19 -18.50
CA LEU A 35 -15.57 0.18 -18.92
C LEU A 35 -16.12 -0.56 -17.71
N ILE A 36 -17.44 -0.74 -17.70
CA ILE A 36 -18.17 -1.61 -16.78
C ILE A 36 -18.87 -2.71 -17.59
N LEU A 37 -18.63 -3.95 -17.18
CA LEU A 37 -19.33 -5.14 -17.67
C LEU A 37 -20.38 -5.54 -16.64
N ILE A 38 -21.64 -5.58 -17.05
CA ILE A 38 -22.80 -5.93 -16.22
C ILE A 38 -23.31 -7.30 -16.67
N GLN A 39 -23.39 -8.26 -15.76
CA GLN A 39 -23.85 -9.61 -16.09
C GLN A 39 -25.38 -9.63 -16.25
N SER A 40 -25.86 -10.29 -17.30
CA SER A 40 -27.28 -10.47 -17.58
C SER A 40 -27.52 -11.86 -18.19
N ALA A 41 -28.72 -12.40 -17.99
CA ALA A 41 -29.11 -13.71 -18.50
C ALA A 41 -29.07 -13.79 -20.04
N ASN A 42 -29.23 -12.64 -20.72
CA ASN A 42 -29.27 -12.55 -22.19
C ASN A 42 -27.92 -12.16 -22.80
N GLY A 43 -26.84 -12.23 -22.03
CA GLY A 43 -25.50 -11.80 -22.41
C GLY A 43 -25.04 -10.57 -21.65
N ASN A 44 -23.73 -10.46 -21.43
CA ASN A 44 -23.15 -9.36 -20.66
C ASN A 44 -23.33 -8.02 -21.38
N LEU A 45 -23.74 -7.01 -20.63
CA LEU A 45 -23.90 -5.63 -21.12
C LEU A 45 -22.60 -4.87 -20.85
N LEU A 46 -22.08 -4.17 -21.85
CA LEU A 46 -20.88 -3.36 -21.74
C LEU A 46 -21.27 -1.88 -21.83
N HIS A 47 -20.87 -1.10 -20.83
CA HIS A 47 -21.11 0.33 -20.77
C HIS A 47 -19.84 1.07 -20.37
N MET A 48 -19.82 2.38 -20.58
CA MET A 48 -18.78 3.26 -20.05
C MET A 48 -19.34 4.05 -18.87
N ILE A 49 -18.52 4.29 -17.84
CA ILE A 49 -18.89 5.12 -16.70
C ILE A 49 -18.70 6.59 -17.10
N GLN A 50 -19.77 7.38 -17.00
CA GLN A 50 -19.73 8.83 -17.19
C GLN A 50 -19.37 9.56 -15.90
N ALA A 51 -19.94 9.16 -14.77
CA ALA A 51 -19.71 9.79 -13.48
C ALA A 51 -19.84 8.80 -12.33
N VAL A 52 -19.16 9.07 -11.21
CA VAL A 52 -19.29 8.33 -9.95
C VAL A 52 -19.81 9.30 -8.90
N ASN A 53 -21.07 9.16 -8.52
CA ASN A 53 -21.73 10.12 -7.65
C ASN A 53 -21.47 9.81 -6.17
N SER A 54 -21.54 8.53 -5.79
CA SER A 54 -21.38 8.04 -4.42
C SER A 54 -20.85 6.61 -4.40
N ASP A 55 -20.66 6.03 -3.21
CA ASP A 55 -20.27 4.62 -3.07
C ASP A 55 -21.26 3.63 -3.67
N THR A 56 -22.51 4.05 -3.83
CA THR A 56 -23.64 3.23 -4.29
C THR A 56 -24.32 3.78 -5.52
N GLU A 57 -23.76 4.80 -6.17
CA GLU A 57 -24.34 5.38 -7.37
C GLU A 57 -23.27 5.81 -8.37
N LEU A 58 -23.46 5.39 -9.62
CA LEU A 58 -22.72 5.87 -10.76
C LEU A 58 -23.67 6.12 -11.94
N VAL A 59 -23.19 6.88 -12.91
CA VAL A 59 -23.89 7.22 -14.15
C VAL A 59 -23.15 6.60 -15.32
N LEU A 60 -23.87 5.91 -16.20
CA LEU A 60 -23.37 5.36 -17.45
C LEU A 60 -23.40 6.42 -18.57
N ALA A 61 -22.50 6.31 -19.54
CA ALA A 61 -22.46 7.19 -20.71
C ALA A 61 -23.66 7.00 -21.65
N ASP A 62 -24.31 5.84 -21.57
CA ASP A 62 -25.52 5.49 -22.29
C ASP A 62 -26.55 4.83 -21.36
N THR A 63 -27.83 4.92 -21.70
CA THR A 63 -28.90 4.36 -20.87
C THR A 63 -28.90 2.83 -20.93
N ALA A 64 -29.10 2.18 -19.78
CA ALA A 64 -29.29 0.74 -19.72
C ALA A 64 -30.54 0.32 -20.53
N LYS A 65 -30.41 -0.71 -21.37
CA LYS A 65 -31.51 -1.21 -22.21
C LYS A 65 -32.40 -2.24 -21.51
N THR A 66 -32.05 -2.63 -20.29
CA THR A 66 -32.74 -3.68 -19.54
C THR A 66 -32.71 -3.35 -18.06
N THR A 67 -33.82 -3.60 -17.38
CA THR A 67 -33.90 -3.53 -15.92
C THR A 67 -33.29 -4.80 -15.34
N LEU A 68 -32.24 -4.65 -14.54
CA LEU A 68 -31.54 -5.73 -13.86
C LEU A 68 -31.54 -5.45 -12.36
N ASN A 69 -31.68 -6.50 -11.54
CA ASN A 69 -31.74 -6.36 -10.10
C ASN A 69 -30.68 -7.22 -9.42
N ASN A 70 -29.85 -6.61 -8.57
CA ASN A 70 -28.79 -7.27 -7.79
C ASN A 70 -27.88 -8.19 -8.60
N VAL A 71 -27.50 -7.74 -9.80
CA VAL A 71 -26.61 -8.49 -10.70
C VAL A 71 -25.14 -8.23 -10.38
N LYS A 72 -24.29 -9.15 -10.82
CA LYS A 72 -22.84 -9.02 -10.73
C LYS A 72 -22.30 -8.16 -11.86
N TYR A 73 -21.13 -7.57 -11.62
CA TYR A 73 -20.48 -6.65 -12.54
C TYR A 73 -18.97 -6.66 -12.32
N GLN A 74 -18.25 -6.11 -13.30
CA GLN A 74 -16.80 -5.94 -13.24
C GLN A 74 -16.42 -4.59 -13.86
N ILE A 75 -15.55 -3.83 -13.18
CA ILE A 75 -14.98 -2.58 -13.67
C ILE A 75 -13.47 -2.78 -13.86
N GLN A 76 -12.97 -2.44 -15.04
CA GLN A 76 -11.55 -2.45 -15.31
C GLN A 76 -10.91 -1.16 -14.77
N THR A 77 -10.35 -1.24 -13.56
CA THR A 77 -9.76 -0.09 -12.85
C THR A 77 -8.28 0.13 -13.12
N THR A 78 -7.61 -0.85 -13.73
CA THR A 78 -6.28 -0.71 -14.34
C THR A 78 -6.20 -1.47 -15.62
N VAL A 79 -5.48 -0.89 -16.56
CA VAL A 79 -4.88 -1.61 -17.67
C VAL A 79 -3.40 -1.80 -17.31
N PRO A 80 -2.80 -2.98 -17.52
CA PRO A 80 -1.34 -3.11 -17.51
C PRO A 80 -0.70 -2.01 -18.37
N ASP A 81 0.45 -1.48 -17.95
CA ASP A 81 1.18 -0.42 -18.68
C ASP A 81 0.44 0.94 -18.78
N SER A 82 -0.46 1.26 -17.84
CA SER A 82 -1.16 2.56 -17.76
C SER A 82 -0.58 3.47 -16.67
N VAL A 83 -0.90 4.77 -16.70
CA VAL A 83 -0.53 5.72 -15.62
C VAL A 83 -0.98 5.22 -14.25
N SER A 84 -2.14 4.54 -14.16
CA SER A 84 -2.62 3.95 -12.90
C SER A 84 -1.77 2.76 -12.43
N ASP A 85 -1.20 1.98 -13.36
CA ASP A 85 -0.24 0.92 -13.08
C ASP A 85 1.11 1.51 -12.64
N GLY A 86 1.58 2.54 -13.35
CA GLY A 86 2.74 3.34 -12.97
C GLY A 86 2.61 3.96 -11.57
N VAL A 87 1.43 4.48 -11.20
CA VAL A 87 1.16 5.00 -9.85
C VAL A 87 1.16 3.88 -8.80
N ARG A 88 0.63 2.68 -9.08
CA ARG A 88 0.73 1.55 -8.14
C ARG A 88 2.19 1.14 -7.92
N HIS A 89 2.98 1.05 -8.99
CA HIS A 89 4.41 0.79 -8.87
C HIS A 89 5.13 1.91 -8.10
N MET A 90 4.78 3.17 -8.35
CA MET A 90 5.32 4.31 -7.60
C MET A 90 4.93 4.28 -6.12
N VAL A 91 3.69 3.94 -5.77
CA VAL A 91 3.23 3.79 -4.38
C VAL A 91 3.95 2.63 -3.68
N ALA A 92 4.21 1.52 -4.39
CA ALA A 92 5.00 0.42 -3.87
C ALA A 92 6.45 0.84 -3.59
N ILE A 93 7.09 1.54 -4.54
CA ILE A 93 8.44 2.10 -4.37
C ILE A 93 8.50 3.13 -3.23
N TYR A 94 7.46 3.96 -3.11
CA TYR A 94 7.37 4.98 -2.06
C TYR A 94 7.20 4.35 -0.67
N SER A 95 6.30 3.36 -0.55
CA SER A 95 6.11 2.59 0.69
C SER A 95 7.40 1.86 1.10
N TYR A 96 8.13 1.32 0.11
CA TYR A 96 9.44 0.73 0.32
C TYR A 96 10.46 1.74 0.86
N THR A 97 10.52 2.92 0.24
CA THR A 97 11.45 3.99 0.64
C THR A 97 11.14 4.46 2.06
N LEU A 98 9.86 4.63 2.41
CA LEU A 98 9.45 5.00 3.76
C LEU A 98 9.82 3.92 4.80
N ASN A 99 9.57 2.64 4.50
CA ASN A 99 9.93 1.57 5.42
C ASN A 99 11.45 1.49 5.65
N PHE A 100 12.24 1.64 4.58
CA PHE A 100 13.69 1.71 4.70
C PHE A 100 14.14 2.89 5.57
N LEU A 101 13.58 4.09 5.36
CA LEU A 101 13.92 5.28 6.15
C LEU A 101 13.55 5.10 7.64
N GLN A 102 12.41 4.49 7.95
CA GLN A 102 12.01 4.18 9.32
C GLN A 102 12.97 3.17 9.98
N ASN A 103 13.33 2.10 9.28
CA ASN A 103 14.29 1.11 9.79
C ASN A 103 15.68 1.73 10.01
N MET A 104 16.10 2.68 9.17
CA MET A 104 17.36 3.42 9.35
C MET A 104 17.31 4.38 10.53
N ASP A 105 16.18 5.06 10.74
CA ASP A 105 15.98 5.92 11.91
C ASP A 105 16.08 5.12 13.21
N GLU A 106 15.40 3.96 13.31
CA GLU A 106 15.53 3.07 14.46
C GLU A 106 16.97 2.58 14.66
N TRP A 107 17.63 2.13 13.60
CA TRP A 107 19.01 1.64 13.68
C TRP A 107 20.01 2.71 14.14
N MET A 108 19.83 3.97 13.72
CA MET A 108 20.71 5.07 14.09
C MET A 108 20.43 5.60 15.50
N THR A 109 19.17 5.62 15.95
CA THR A 109 18.77 6.37 17.15
C THR A 109 18.48 5.50 18.37
N GLN A 110 18.03 4.25 18.21
CA GLN A 110 17.70 3.40 19.37
C GLN A 110 18.94 3.09 20.21
N PHE A 111 18.74 2.81 21.49
CA PHE A 111 19.76 2.24 22.36
C PHE A 111 19.55 0.73 22.44
N GLY A 112 20.47 -0.06 21.88
CA GLY A 112 20.44 -1.52 21.96
C GLY A 112 20.47 -2.17 20.59
N THR A 113 19.42 -2.91 20.24
CA THR A 113 19.31 -3.67 19.00
C THR A 113 18.08 -3.21 18.23
N ALA A 114 18.24 -2.89 16.95
CA ALA A 114 17.18 -2.52 16.03
C ALA A 114 16.81 -3.71 15.13
N GLU A 115 15.51 -3.95 14.94
CA GLU A 115 14.98 -4.99 14.07
C GLU A 115 14.70 -4.41 12.69
N VAL A 116 15.56 -4.72 11.71
CA VAL A 116 15.44 -4.20 10.35
C VAL A 116 14.76 -5.23 9.46
N THR A 117 13.63 -4.89 8.87
CA THR A 117 12.96 -5.76 7.89
C THR A 117 13.45 -5.45 6.48
N LEU A 118 14.02 -6.46 5.82
CA LEU A 118 14.55 -6.39 4.47
C LEU A 118 13.44 -6.50 3.41
N PRO A 119 13.68 -6.02 2.17
CA PRO A 119 12.68 -6.08 1.09
C PRO A 119 12.18 -7.49 0.77
N ASN A 120 12.98 -8.52 1.05
CA ASN A 120 12.61 -9.92 0.85
C ASN A 120 11.78 -10.51 2.01
N GLY A 121 11.31 -9.66 2.93
CA GLY A 121 10.50 -10.06 4.10
C GLY A 121 11.30 -10.66 5.24
N ARG A 122 12.63 -10.71 5.15
CA ARG A 122 13.49 -11.23 6.22
C ARG A 122 13.79 -10.11 7.22
N THR A 123 13.51 -10.35 8.50
CA THR A 123 13.95 -9.46 9.58
C THR A 123 15.36 -9.82 10.03
N VAL A 124 16.19 -8.80 10.25
CA VAL A 124 17.55 -8.94 10.78
C VAL A 124 17.72 -8.05 12.02
N SER A 125 18.35 -8.61 13.04
CA SER A 125 18.60 -7.94 14.31
C SER A 125 20.00 -7.30 14.26
N LEU A 126 20.07 -5.96 14.30
CA LEU A 126 21.31 -5.20 14.19
C LEU A 126 21.57 -4.40 15.46
N LYS A 127 22.80 -4.41 15.98
CA LYS A 127 23.17 -3.51 17.07
C LYS A 127 23.10 -2.06 16.56
N SER A 128 22.42 -1.20 17.31
CA SER A 128 22.24 0.20 16.94
C SER A 128 23.56 0.96 16.95
N ILE A 129 23.66 2.05 16.18
CA ILE A 129 24.90 2.85 16.13
C ILE A 129 25.25 3.42 17.51
N ASN A 130 24.25 3.85 18.28
CA ASN A 130 24.46 4.31 19.66
C ASN A 130 24.99 3.21 20.58
N ALA A 131 24.50 1.97 20.45
CA ALA A 131 25.00 0.85 21.22
C ALA A 131 26.44 0.46 20.84
N LEU A 132 26.76 0.48 19.54
CA LEU A 132 28.13 0.25 19.06
C LEU A 132 29.09 1.34 19.54
N THR A 133 28.68 2.61 19.49
CA THR A 133 29.49 3.74 19.99
C THR A 133 29.79 3.58 21.48
N ARG A 134 28.77 3.18 22.26
CA ARG A 134 28.94 2.91 23.70
C ARG A 134 29.90 1.75 23.97
N ASP A 135 29.82 0.66 23.21
CA ASP A 135 30.75 -0.47 23.37
C ASP A 135 32.20 -0.05 23.09
N ILE A 136 32.40 0.78 22.05
CA ILE A 136 33.71 1.33 21.70
C ILE A 136 34.25 2.20 22.84
N ASP A 137 33.43 3.08 23.41
CA ASP A 137 33.83 3.91 24.56
C ASP A 137 34.22 3.06 25.78
N ILE A 138 33.44 2.01 26.08
CA ILE A 138 33.75 1.08 27.18
C ILE A 138 35.09 0.37 26.93
N LEU A 139 35.34 -0.05 25.68
CA LEU A 139 36.58 -0.72 25.31
C LEU A 139 37.80 0.21 25.45
N PHE A 140 37.69 1.47 25.01
CA PHE A 140 38.75 2.47 25.19
C PHE A 140 39.03 2.75 26.66
N GLN A 141 37.98 2.96 27.48
CA GLN A 141 38.17 3.17 28.92
C GLN A 141 38.82 1.96 29.59
N SER A 142 38.42 0.75 29.22
CA SER A 142 39.02 -0.48 29.74
C SER A 142 40.50 -0.61 29.38
N ALA A 143 40.87 -0.24 28.14
CA ALA A 143 42.26 -0.22 27.69
C ALA A 143 43.11 0.81 28.47
N LEU A 144 42.58 2.02 28.68
CA LEU A 144 43.24 3.05 29.48
C LEU A 144 43.45 2.61 30.94
N MET A 145 42.44 1.98 31.55
CA MET A 145 42.53 1.45 32.92
C MET A 145 43.59 0.34 33.04
N ARG A 146 43.67 -0.57 32.06
CA ARG A 146 44.72 -1.60 32.01
C ARG A 146 46.11 -0.99 31.83
N SER A 147 46.26 0.05 31.00
CA SER A 147 47.53 0.76 30.84
C SER A 147 47.99 1.46 32.12
N LYS A 148 47.08 2.05 32.89
CA LYS A 148 47.40 2.66 34.19
C LYS A 148 47.88 1.61 35.19
N ASN A 149 47.18 0.47 35.28
CA ASN A 149 47.55 -0.61 36.21
C ASN A 149 48.88 -1.30 35.82
N GLY A 150 49.25 -1.31 34.54
CA GLY A 150 50.54 -1.84 34.08
C GLY A 150 51.73 -0.89 34.31
N ALA A 151 51.48 0.41 34.50
CA ALA A 151 52.50 1.41 34.83
C ALA A 151 52.80 1.49 36.35
N ASP A 152 51.96 0.86 37.17
CA ASP A 152 52.03 0.89 38.65
C ASP A 152 52.87 -0.28 39.23
N ILE A 153 53.65 -0.97 38.39
CA ILE A 153 54.61 -1.98 38.86
C ILE A 153 55.80 -1.23 39.46
N PRO A 154 56.05 -1.29 40.79
CA PRO A 154 57.21 -0.65 41.38
C PRO A 154 58.46 -1.29 40.79
N ASN A 155 59.35 -0.47 40.22
CA ASN A 155 60.68 -0.91 39.82
C ASN A 155 61.35 -1.54 41.05
N LYS A 156 61.51 -2.87 41.03
CA LYS A 156 62.22 -3.61 42.07
C LYS A 156 63.72 -3.36 42.00
#